data_AF-A0A3Q9R1G4-F1
#
_entry.id   AF-A0A3Q9R1G4-F1
#
_cell.length_a   1.000
_cell.length_b   1.000
_cell.length_c   1.000
_cell.angle_alpha   90.00
_cell.angle_beta   90.00
_cell.angle_gamma   90.00
#
_symmetry.space_group_name_H-M   'P 1'
#
loop_
_entity.id
_entity.type
_entity.pdbx_description
1 polymer ?
#
loop_
_entity_poly.entity_id
_entity_poly.type
_entity_poly.pdbx_seq_one_letter_code
_entity_poly.pdbx_strand_id
1 'polypeptide(L)'
;MNIGDLKLSAEQCIKDNNYSKAVEHWGLILKYQEKFSSEESYIEASKEHKKNKMLIDAIQVLENGLYAYPSSRAIKNELVKLYLLNKKLKPLIKLLLKRNGISSFNVYAKLGNTLRHAKELHEAQIILEEGAFLYPNNLDIKIELADTAVATKNWNQAESLWLEIKKKSGTPFTRMYIQLASVKQELKKHEEAEKVLIEGLEKFPINKQLMIAFAELAMKQQKWETAVHRWNDVMSTFQENIPPKVWLGHSINQQILGNTAKAEHLFNTYLDLAAKTAEQKNKAFKQVILFDNGESRIEFYKRLQPSDTVCFTFDSINLVWDDTPYGFKMLINNGGDVVALRRRTADNYHQDLSRDEFYQAVYKLVKGYKRKVAYGFSLGGYTSLYYGSAINCEILSLSPRNSVHPVYGNPQKMDKKFMHDLSHPYNPKISPIIIFDPKDSMDKRYIEKELKTSYPNAVFYEVPYAGHRTAPYFQQMGVLKPLVKHFLDQEEIPQFDRSLRWKSHQYLRVLGQVCLKRNKNRWALKLAELALELDPHDIRAQRLKQNALSKLEHMLITL
;
A
#
# COMPACT_ATOMS: atom_id res chain seq x y z
N MET A 1 46.51 5.38 -29.49
CA MET A 1 46.86 4.17 -30.24
C MET A 1 46.13 4.21 -31.57
N ASN A 2 46.82 3.95 -32.68
CA ASN A 2 46.15 3.78 -33.96
C ASN A 2 45.40 2.43 -33.98
N ILE A 3 44.55 2.16 -34.99
CA ILE A 3 43.76 0.92 -35.05
C ILE A 3 44.65 -0.32 -35.06
N GLY A 4 45.83 -0.24 -35.69
CA GLY A 4 46.83 -1.32 -35.70
C GLY A 4 47.38 -1.63 -34.31
N ASP A 5 47.70 -0.61 -33.52
CA ASP A 5 48.20 -0.76 -32.15
C ASP A 5 47.13 -1.34 -31.21
N LEU A 6 45.87 -0.90 -31.35
CA LEU A 6 44.75 -1.41 -30.57
C LEU A 6 44.48 -2.88 -30.88
N LYS A 7 44.62 -3.29 -32.14
CA LYS A 7 44.42 -4.67 -32.58
C LYS A 7 45.48 -5.60 -31.98
N LEU A 8 46.75 -5.21 -32.11
CA LEU A 8 47.87 -5.94 -31.51
C LEU A 8 47.74 -6.02 -29.99
N SER A 9 47.32 -4.93 -29.34
CA SER A 9 47.09 -4.91 -27.90
C SER A 9 45.93 -5.80 -27.47
N ALA A 10 44.83 -5.85 -28.23
CA ALA A 10 43.69 -6.70 -27.92
C ALA A 10 44.02 -8.19 -28.09
N GLU A 11 44.76 -8.55 -29.15
CA GLU A 11 45.25 -9.91 -29.39
C GLU A 11 46.26 -10.35 -28.32
N GLN A 12 47.13 -9.44 -27.86
CA GLN A 12 48.05 -9.71 -26.76
C GLN A 12 47.31 -9.90 -25.44
N CYS A 13 46.30 -9.08 -25.14
CA CYS A 13 45.47 -9.23 -23.93
C CYS A 13 44.71 -10.58 -23.90
N ILE A 14 44.33 -11.14 -25.05
CA ILE A 14 43.71 -12.47 -25.14
C ILE A 14 44.73 -13.57 -24.82
N LYS A 15 45.97 -13.46 -25.33
CA LYS A 15 47.06 -14.40 -25.01
C LYS A 15 47.43 -14.38 -23.53
N ASP A 16 47.32 -13.20 -22.90
CA ASP A 16 47.58 -13.00 -21.47
C ASP A 16 46.34 -13.30 -20.59
N ASN A 17 45.28 -13.89 -21.15
CA ASN A 17 44.00 -14.23 -20.49
C ASN A 17 43.26 -13.04 -19.83
N ASN A 18 43.54 -11.80 -20.25
CA ASN A 18 42.86 -10.60 -19.77
C ASN A 18 41.72 -10.19 -20.72
N TYR A 19 40.66 -11.00 -20.71
CA TYR A 19 39.53 -10.87 -21.65
C TYR A 19 38.73 -9.58 -21.48
N SER A 20 38.65 -9.01 -20.27
CA SER A 20 37.94 -7.74 -20.04
C SER A 20 38.58 -6.58 -20.81
N LYS A 21 39.91 -6.52 -20.83
CA LYS A 21 40.66 -5.45 -21.51
C LYS A 21 40.71 -5.67 -23.03
N ALA A 22 40.73 -6.94 -23.46
CA ALA A 22 40.58 -7.29 -24.86
C ALA A 22 39.22 -6.87 -25.43
N VAL A 23 38.12 -7.09 -24.69
CA VAL A 23 36.77 -6.65 -25.08
C VAL A 23 36.69 -5.12 -25.16
N GLU A 24 37.34 -4.40 -24.23
CA GLU A 24 37.42 -2.94 -24.27
C GLU A 24 38.16 -2.45 -25.53
N HIS A 25 39.31 -3.04 -25.87
CA HIS A 25 40.09 -2.65 -27.04
C HIS A 25 39.39 -3.01 -28.37
N TRP A 26 38.75 -4.19 -28.46
CA TRP A 26 37.92 -4.55 -29.62
C TRP A 26 36.68 -3.67 -29.75
N GLY A 27 36.03 -3.31 -28.64
CA GLY A 27 34.94 -2.36 -28.61
C GLY A 27 35.37 -0.95 -29.06
N LEU A 28 36.59 -0.53 -28.73
CA LEU A 28 37.18 0.71 -29.23
C LEU A 28 37.48 0.64 -30.74
N ILE A 29 37.94 -0.50 -31.26
CA ILE A 29 38.15 -0.70 -32.70
C ILE A 29 36.83 -0.62 -33.48
N LEU A 30 35.77 -1.28 -32.99
CA LEU A 30 34.42 -1.17 -33.53
C LEU A 30 33.91 0.29 -33.51
N LYS A 31 34.19 1.00 -32.41
CA LYS A 31 33.86 2.43 -32.24
C LYS A 31 34.68 3.36 -33.17
N TYR A 32 35.86 2.95 -33.64
CA TYR A 32 36.66 3.69 -34.63
C TYR A 32 36.25 3.38 -36.08
N GLN A 33 35.58 2.26 -36.35
CA GLN A 33 35.14 1.86 -37.70
C GLN A 33 33.85 2.54 -38.18
N GLU A 34 32.99 3.05 -37.29
CA GLU A 34 31.83 3.88 -37.67
C GLU A 34 32.13 5.38 -37.58
N LYS A 35 33.18 5.85 -38.27
CA LYS A 35 33.27 7.28 -38.59
C LYS A 35 32.58 7.53 -39.92
N PHE A 36 31.31 7.88 -39.86
CA PHE A 36 30.65 8.43 -41.02
C PHE A 36 31.33 9.74 -41.46
N SER A 37 31.38 9.97 -42.77
CA SER A 37 32.15 11.05 -43.41
C SER A 37 31.56 12.46 -43.22
N SER A 38 30.28 12.58 -42.83
CA SER A 38 29.59 13.85 -42.59
C SER A 38 28.57 13.75 -41.46
N GLU A 39 28.08 14.90 -40.97
CA GLU A 39 27.01 14.95 -39.96
C GLU A 39 25.66 14.39 -40.49
N GLU A 40 25.41 14.48 -41.79
CA GLU A 40 24.19 13.95 -42.43
C GLU A 40 24.13 12.43 -42.38
N SER A 41 25.26 11.76 -42.57
CA SER A 41 25.36 10.30 -42.56
C SER A 41 24.99 9.70 -41.20
N TYR A 42 25.35 10.36 -40.09
CA TYR A 42 24.88 9.96 -38.75
C TYR A 42 23.36 10.11 -38.60
N ILE A 43 22.77 11.14 -39.20
CA ILE A 43 21.32 11.38 -39.17
C ILE A 43 20.57 10.34 -40.01
N GLU A 44 21.09 9.99 -41.17
CA GLU A 44 20.50 8.96 -42.04
C GLU A 44 20.55 7.56 -41.41
N ALA A 45 21.71 7.15 -40.88
CA ALA A 45 21.84 5.88 -40.17
C ALA A 45 20.88 5.80 -38.97
N SER A 46 20.74 6.88 -38.20
CA SER A 46 19.77 6.94 -37.10
C SER A 46 18.31 6.80 -37.57
N LYS A 47 17.93 7.43 -38.69
CA LYS A 47 16.59 7.29 -39.28
C LYS A 47 16.31 5.86 -39.74
N GLU A 48 17.31 5.16 -40.26
CA GLU A 48 17.21 3.77 -40.66
C GLU A 48 16.97 2.85 -39.47
N HIS A 49 17.77 2.96 -38.40
CA HIS A 49 17.53 2.22 -37.15
C HIS A 49 16.15 2.52 -36.56
N LYS A 50 15.70 3.78 -36.60
CA LYS A 50 14.35 4.16 -36.17
C LYS A 50 13.25 3.49 -37.00
N LYS A 51 13.40 3.42 -38.33
CA LYS A 51 12.46 2.72 -39.24
C LYS A 51 12.35 1.23 -38.87
N ASN A 52 13.45 0.64 -38.44
CA ASN A 52 13.52 -0.74 -37.97
C ASN A 52 13.11 -0.94 -36.50
N LYS A 53 12.49 0.08 -35.87
CA LYS A 53 12.06 0.10 -34.45
C LYS A 53 13.19 -0.12 -33.43
N MET A 54 14.45 0.07 -33.84
CA MET A 54 15.65 -0.03 -33.00
C MET A 54 15.99 1.33 -32.39
N LEU A 55 15.19 1.78 -31.42
CA LEU A 55 15.32 3.14 -30.84
C LEU A 55 16.61 3.36 -30.06
N ILE A 56 17.16 2.33 -29.41
CA ILE A 56 18.41 2.43 -28.63
C ILE A 56 19.60 2.64 -29.57
N ASP A 57 19.67 1.84 -30.63
CA ASP A 57 20.75 1.93 -31.63
C ASP A 57 20.68 3.27 -32.39
N ALA A 58 19.46 3.71 -32.74
CA ALA A 58 19.24 5.03 -33.35
C ALA A 58 19.73 6.19 -32.47
N ILE A 59 19.57 6.09 -31.15
CA ILE A 59 20.09 7.06 -30.18
C ILE A 59 21.62 6.99 -30.12
N GLN A 60 22.19 5.79 -30.01
CA GLN A 60 23.62 5.59 -29.88
C GLN A 60 24.39 6.15 -31.08
N VAL A 61 23.88 5.94 -32.29
CA VAL A 61 24.45 6.50 -33.53
C VAL A 61 24.50 8.03 -33.48
N LEU A 62 23.42 8.69 -33.06
CA LEU A 62 23.44 10.15 -32.95
C LEU A 62 24.25 10.67 -31.76
N GLU A 63 24.35 9.95 -30.64
CA GLU A 63 25.25 10.30 -29.53
C GLU A 63 26.71 10.28 -30.00
N ASN A 64 27.09 9.26 -30.78
CA ASN A 64 28.41 9.18 -31.42
C ASN A 64 28.61 10.32 -32.44
N GLY A 65 27.57 10.63 -33.23
CA GLY A 65 27.59 11.77 -34.15
C GLY A 65 27.75 13.12 -33.42
N LEU A 66 27.11 13.30 -32.27
CA LEU A 66 27.23 14.51 -31.45
C LEU A 66 28.63 14.63 -30.82
N TYR A 67 29.27 13.50 -30.52
CA TYR A 67 30.66 13.47 -30.08
C TYR A 67 31.61 13.93 -31.20
N ALA A 68 31.38 13.48 -32.44
CA ALA A 68 32.17 13.87 -33.61
C ALA A 68 31.91 15.33 -34.05
N TYR A 69 30.66 15.80 -33.93
CA TYR A 69 30.23 17.15 -34.31
C TYR A 69 29.51 17.87 -33.14
N PRO A 70 30.23 18.32 -32.10
CA PRO A 70 29.63 18.89 -30.87
C PRO A 70 28.75 20.13 -31.09
N SER A 71 29.00 20.86 -32.17
CA SER A 71 28.27 22.08 -32.53
C SER A 71 27.06 21.82 -33.44
N SER A 72 26.90 20.62 -34.00
CA SER A 72 25.83 20.30 -34.96
C SER A 72 24.44 20.52 -34.36
N ARG A 73 23.66 21.42 -34.96
CA ARG A 73 22.26 21.65 -34.56
C ARG A 73 21.34 20.55 -35.09
N ALA A 74 21.68 19.96 -36.23
CA ALA A 74 20.89 18.92 -36.88
C ALA A 74 20.87 17.63 -36.06
N ILE A 75 22.04 17.16 -35.61
CA ILE A 75 22.15 15.97 -34.74
C ILE A 75 21.43 16.20 -33.40
N LYS A 76 21.59 17.39 -32.80
CA LYS A 76 20.88 17.76 -31.55
C LYS A 76 19.36 17.71 -31.71
N ASN A 77 18.83 18.20 -32.82
CA ASN A 77 17.39 18.19 -33.10
C ASN A 77 16.84 16.76 -33.21
N GLU A 78 17.57 15.87 -33.86
CA GLU A 78 17.12 14.50 -34.05
C GLU A 78 17.24 13.67 -32.75
N LEU A 79 18.29 13.89 -31.95
CA LEU A 79 18.42 13.33 -30.60
C LEU A 79 17.27 13.75 -29.69
N VAL A 80 16.85 15.02 -29.73
CA VAL A 80 15.70 15.50 -28.94
C VAL A 80 14.45 14.68 -29.24
N LYS A 81 14.16 14.43 -30.52
CA LYS A 81 13.00 13.62 -30.92
C LYS A 81 13.13 12.18 -30.44
N LEU A 82 14.29 11.57 -30.59
CA LEU A 82 14.51 10.18 -30.19
C LEU A 82 14.49 9.99 -28.68
N TYR A 83 15.06 10.90 -27.91
CA TYR A 83 14.97 10.84 -26.46
C TYR A 83 13.53 11.03 -25.96
N LEU A 84 12.74 11.90 -26.60
CA LEU A 84 11.30 12.01 -26.29
C LEU A 84 10.56 10.71 -26.61
N LEU A 85 10.82 10.11 -27.78
CA LEU A 85 10.22 8.83 -28.20
C LEU A 85 10.61 7.67 -27.28
N ASN A 86 11.87 7.61 -26.85
CA ASN A 86 12.39 6.55 -25.98
C ASN A 86 12.29 6.88 -24.48
N LYS A 87 11.61 7.98 -24.11
CA LYS A 87 11.46 8.48 -22.74
C LYS A 87 12.80 8.64 -21.98
N LYS A 88 13.89 8.92 -22.69
CA LYS A 88 15.23 9.15 -22.12
C LYS A 88 15.36 10.61 -21.67
N LEU A 89 14.72 10.96 -20.56
CA LEU A 89 14.61 12.36 -20.10
C LEU A 89 15.96 12.97 -19.70
N LYS A 90 16.83 12.24 -19.00
CA LYS A 90 18.13 12.75 -18.51
C LYS A 90 19.05 13.30 -19.63
N PRO A 91 19.37 12.53 -20.69
CA PRO A 91 20.23 13.05 -21.76
C PRO A 91 19.53 14.10 -22.64
N LEU A 92 18.21 14.03 -22.82
CA LEU A 92 17.41 15.07 -23.47
C LEU A 92 17.57 16.42 -22.79
N ILE A 93 17.45 16.44 -21.48
CA ILE A 93 17.51 17.66 -20.67
C ILE A 93 18.91 18.27 -20.75
N LYS A 94 19.96 17.47 -20.57
CA LYS A 94 21.36 17.92 -20.72
C LYS A 94 21.62 18.54 -22.10
N LEU A 95 21.04 17.94 -23.14
CA LEU A 95 21.15 18.42 -24.52
C LEU A 95 20.41 19.75 -24.74
N LEU A 96 19.20 19.89 -24.21
CA LEU A 96 18.38 21.10 -24.32
C LEU A 96 18.96 22.29 -23.54
N LEU A 97 19.48 22.05 -22.33
CA LEU A 97 20.16 23.07 -21.53
C LEU A 97 21.41 23.60 -22.25
N LYS A 98 22.22 22.69 -22.82
CA LYS A 98 23.42 23.04 -23.61
C LYS A 98 23.07 23.75 -24.92
N ARG A 99 21.94 23.42 -25.55
CA ARG A 99 21.50 24.01 -26.83
C ARG A 99 21.15 25.50 -26.71
N ASN A 100 20.47 25.88 -25.63
CA ASN A 100 19.93 27.23 -25.51
C ASN A 100 20.85 28.18 -24.73
N GLY A 101 22.00 27.72 -24.25
CA GLY A 101 22.84 28.49 -23.32
C GLY A 101 22.10 28.86 -22.02
N ILE A 102 20.99 28.16 -21.71
CA ILE A 102 20.14 28.47 -20.58
C ILE A 102 20.77 27.85 -19.33
N SER A 103 21.76 28.55 -18.79
CA SER A 103 22.31 28.36 -17.45
C SER A 103 21.39 29.05 -16.43
N SER A 104 20.07 28.79 -16.50
CA SER A 104 19.11 29.42 -15.60
C SER A 104 18.68 28.43 -14.54
N PHE A 105 19.02 28.71 -13.28
CA PHE A 105 18.59 27.97 -12.09
C PHE A 105 17.07 27.67 -12.07
N ASN A 106 16.26 28.57 -12.64
CA ASN A 106 14.81 28.41 -12.77
C ASN A 106 14.41 27.16 -13.56
N VAL A 107 15.22 26.74 -14.54
CA VAL A 107 14.94 25.54 -15.33
C VAL A 107 15.13 24.28 -14.49
N TYR A 108 16.21 24.20 -13.71
CA TYR A 108 16.46 23.06 -12.82
C TYR A 108 15.32 22.89 -11.80
N ALA A 109 14.92 23.97 -11.13
CA ALA A 109 13.83 23.93 -10.15
C ALA A 109 12.49 23.52 -10.79
N LYS A 110 12.05 24.19 -11.87
CA LYS A 110 10.78 23.88 -12.55
C LYS A 110 10.76 22.47 -13.12
N LEU A 111 11.87 22.00 -13.64
CA LEU A 111 11.98 20.66 -14.22
C LEU A 111 11.95 19.58 -13.14
N GLY A 112 12.71 19.74 -12.07
CA GLY A 112 12.66 18.82 -10.93
C GLY A 112 11.25 18.73 -10.34
N ASN A 113 10.59 19.87 -10.18
CA ASN A 113 9.18 19.94 -9.80
C ASN A 113 8.28 19.14 -10.74
N THR A 114 8.42 19.36 -12.06
CA THR A 114 7.62 18.70 -13.09
C THR A 114 7.84 17.17 -13.08
N LEU A 115 9.10 16.72 -12.99
CA LEU A 115 9.46 15.30 -12.91
C LEU A 115 8.88 14.65 -11.66
N ARG A 116 8.95 15.32 -10.50
CA ARG A 116 8.33 14.84 -9.26
C ARG A 116 6.81 14.68 -9.41
N HIS A 117 6.14 15.65 -10.03
CA HIS A 117 4.69 15.55 -10.32
C HIS A 117 4.36 14.44 -11.33
N ALA A 118 5.27 14.14 -12.26
CA ALA A 118 5.18 13.00 -13.16
C ALA A 118 5.49 11.64 -12.49
N LYS A 119 5.89 11.63 -11.20
CA LYS A 119 6.36 10.47 -10.43
C LYS A 119 7.69 9.85 -10.92
N GLU A 120 8.44 10.58 -11.73
CA GLU A 120 9.80 10.24 -12.16
C GLU A 120 10.80 10.73 -11.10
N LEU A 121 10.73 10.12 -9.90
CA LEU A 121 11.41 10.66 -8.70
C LEU A 121 12.93 10.58 -8.77
N HIS A 122 13.47 9.54 -9.41
CA HIS A 122 14.92 9.35 -9.54
C HIS A 122 15.54 10.41 -10.47
N GLU A 123 14.87 10.69 -11.59
CA GLU A 123 15.23 11.72 -12.55
C GLU A 123 15.12 13.11 -11.93
N ALA A 124 14.05 13.38 -11.18
CA ALA A 124 13.89 14.63 -10.44
C ALA A 124 15.07 14.86 -9.50
N GLN A 125 15.45 13.83 -8.73
CA GLN A 125 16.56 13.92 -7.79
C GLN A 125 17.89 14.22 -8.49
N ILE A 126 18.23 13.50 -9.55
CA ILE A 126 19.48 13.71 -10.31
C ILE A 126 19.57 15.14 -10.84
N ILE A 127 18.51 15.64 -11.48
CA ILE A 127 18.51 16.98 -12.08
C ILE A 127 18.64 18.06 -11.00
N LEU A 128 17.97 17.88 -9.87
CA LEU A 128 18.02 18.85 -8.77
C LEU A 128 19.37 18.81 -8.03
N GLU A 129 20.02 17.65 -7.91
CA GLU A 129 21.37 17.52 -7.37
C GLU A 129 22.42 18.19 -8.29
N GLU A 130 22.31 17.99 -9.61
CA GLU A 130 23.15 18.71 -10.60
C GLU A 130 22.91 20.23 -10.53
N GLY A 131 21.66 20.66 -10.45
CA GLY A 131 21.29 22.06 -10.27
C GLY A 131 21.85 22.64 -8.96
N ALA A 132 21.79 21.90 -7.86
CA ALA A 132 22.30 22.33 -6.56
C ALA A 132 23.83 22.40 -6.55
N PHE A 133 24.51 21.52 -7.30
CA PHE A 133 25.96 21.58 -7.49
C PHE A 133 26.38 22.83 -8.27
N LEU A 134 25.67 23.16 -9.36
CA LEU A 134 25.98 24.32 -10.19
C LEU A 134 25.57 25.66 -9.55
N TYR A 135 24.49 25.66 -8.77
CA TYR A 135 23.94 26.86 -8.12
C TYR A 135 23.76 26.63 -6.60
N PRO A 136 24.84 26.49 -5.83
CA PRO A 136 24.80 26.05 -4.43
C PRO A 136 24.11 27.01 -3.47
N ASN A 137 23.82 28.25 -3.89
CA ASN A 137 23.10 29.25 -3.09
C ASN A 137 21.66 29.49 -3.56
N ASN A 138 21.19 28.80 -4.61
CA ASN A 138 19.83 28.96 -5.08
C ASN A 138 18.84 28.19 -4.17
N LEU A 139 17.94 28.93 -3.52
CA LEU A 139 16.96 28.35 -2.59
C LEU A 139 15.87 27.53 -3.29
N ASP A 140 15.43 27.94 -4.48
CA ASP A 140 14.34 27.26 -5.20
C ASP A 140 14.75 25.82 -5.56
N ILE A 141 15.96 25.63 -6.08
CA ILE A 141 16.49 24.28 -6.37
C ILE A 141 16.54 23.43 -5.09
N LYS A 142 16.97 24.01 -3.96
CA LYS A 142 17.04 23.27 -2.68
C LYS A 142 15.67 22.90 -2.14
N ILE A 143 14.70 23.81 -2.25
CA ILE A 143 13.31 23.54 -1.86
C ILE A 143 12.78 22.37 -2.69
N GLU A 144 12.96 22.41 -4.01
CA GLU A 144 12.52 21.35 -4.90
C GLU A 144 13.26 20.02 -4.65
N LEU A 145 14.55 20.07 -4.29
CA LEU A 145 15.33 18.90 -3.90
C LEU A 145 14.83 18.31 -2.56
N ALA A 146 14.52 19.16 -1.59
CA ALA A 146 13.97 18.74 -0.30
C ALA A 146 12.58 18.10 -0.45
N ASP A 147 11.70 18.69 -1.26
CA ASP A 147 10.39 18.12 -1.61
C ASP A 147 10.54 16.77 -2.35
N THR A 148 11.56 16.65 -3.19
CA THR A 148 11.86 15.38 -3.89
C THR A 148 12.37 14.33 -2.92
N ALA A 149 13.23 14.68 -1.96
CA ALA A 149 13.66 13.79 -0.89
C ALA A 149 12.48 13.33 0.00
N VAL A 150 11.51 14.21 0.26
CA VAL A 150 10.24 13.84 0.91
C VAL A 150 9.46 12.84 0.07
N ALA A 151 9.33 13.08 -1.24
CA ALA A 151 8.60 12.19 -2.14
C ALA A 151 9.25 10.81 -2.30
N THR A 152 10.59 10.73 -2.23
CA THR A 152 11.35 9.47 -2.22
C THR A 152 11.44 8.81 -0.84
N LYS A 153 10.82 9.40 0.20
CA LYS A 153 10.91 8.97 1.60
C LYS A 153 12.34 8.95 2.15
N ASN A 154 13.26 9.72 1.57
CA ASN A 154 14.60 9.92 2.10
C ASN A 154 14.59 11.01 3.19
N TRP A 155 14.03 10.64 4.34
CA TRP A 155 13.72 11.58 5.42
C TRP A 155 14.95 12.28 6.01
N ASN A 156 16.09 11.60 6.11
CA ASN A 156 17.34 12.18 6.62
C ASN A 156 17.88 13.26 5.66
N GLN A 157 17.86 12.99 4.35
CA GLN A 157 18.26 13.98 3.35
C GLN A 157 17.30 15.18 3.36
N ALA A 158 15.99 14.92 3.43
CA ALA A 158 14.99 15.97 3.53
C ALA A 158 15.22 16.86 4.77
N GLU A 159 15.49 16.27 5.94
CA GLU A 159 15.77 17.02 7.17
C GLU A 159 16.99 17.92 7.01
N SER A 160 18.09 17.36 6.49
CA SER A 160 19.33 18.11 6.24
C SER A 160 19.09 19.31 5.32
N LEU A 161 18.39 19.11 4.20
CA LEU A 161 18.08 20.17 3.24
C LEU A 161 17.18 21.26 3.83
N TRP A 162 16.14 20.89 4.57
CA TRP A 162 15.25 21.86 5.21
C TRP A 162 15.95 22.66 6.33
N LEU A 163 16.86 22.04 7.08
CA LEU A 163 17.70 22.75 8.05
C LEU A 163 18.68 23.70 7.35
N GLU A 164 19.25 23.31 6.22
CA GLU A 164 20.12 24.19 5.43
C GLU A 164 19.34 25.40 4.87
N ILE A 165 18.14 25.17 4.33
CA ILE A 165 17.23 26.21 3.86
C ILE A 165 16.89 27.17 5.02
N LYS A 166 16.61 26.64 6.21
CA LYS A 166 16.35 27.45 7.42
C LYS A 166 17.55 28.31 7.82
N LYS A 167 18.78 27.80 7.69
CA LYS A 167 20.00 28.55 8.02
C LYS A 167 20.35 29.62 6.98
N LYS A 168 20.12 29.34 5.69
CA LYS A 168 20.52 30.21 4.57
C LYS A 168 19.44 31.20 4.12
N SER A 169 18.17 30.98 4.48
CA SER A 169 17.11 31.93 4.15
C SER A 169 17.26 33.20 4.99
N GLY A 170 17.59 34.32 4.32
CA GLY A 170 17.61 35.65 4.96
C GLY A 170 16.23 36.09 5.49
N THR A 171 15.15 35.47 4.99
CA THR A 171 13.78 35.64 5.48
C THR A 171 13.12 34.27 5.62
N PRO A 172 12.90 33.78 6.85
CA PRO A 172 12.14 32.56 7.09
C PRO A 172 10.74 32.68 6.49
N PHE A 173 10.22 31.59 5.91
CA PHE A 173 8.85 31.53 5.39
C PHE A 173 8.09 30.34 6.00
N THR A 174 6.78 30.46 6.11
CA THR A 174 5.93 29.55 6.91
C THR A 174 5.97 28.10 6.41
N ARG A 175 6.00 27.89 5.08
CA ARG A 175 6.07 26.56 4.46
C ARG A 175 7.28 25.75 4.95
N MET A 176 8.44 26.38 5.17
CA MET A 176 9.64 25.68 5.63
C MET A 176 9.44 25.02 7.00
N TYR A 177 8.84 25.72 7.96
CA TYR A 177 8.54 25.18 9.29
C TYR A 177 7.57 24.00 9.21
N ILE A 178 6.53 24.11 8.37
CA ILE A 178 5.55 23.04 8.14
C ILE A 178 6.23 21.79 7.57
N GLN A 179 7.08 21.96 6.55
CA GLN A 179 7.76 20.82 5.91
C GLN A 179 8.78 20.18 6.84
N LEU A 180 9.61 20.97 7.53
CA LEU A 180 10.59 20.46 8.49
C LEU A 180 9.92 19.69 9.64
N ALA A 181 8.81 20.21 10.18
CA ALA A 181 8.04 19.52 11.21
C ALA A 181 7.45 18.20 10.69
N SER A 182 6.91 18.18 9.46
CA SER A 182 6.43 16.95 8.84
C SER A 182 7.54 15.92 8.68
N VAL A 183 8.73 16.32 8.21
CA VAL A 183 9.88 15.41 8.07
C VAL A 183 10.33 14.86 9.42
N LYS A 184 10.44 15.71 10.45
CA LYS A 184 10.77 15.28 11.81
C LYS A 184 9.75 14.31 12.39
N GLN A 185 8.47 14.51 12.08
CA GLN A 185 7.41 13.58 12.48
C GLN A 185 7.58 12.20 11.84
N GLU A 186 7.91 12.11 10.54
CA GLU A 186 8.17 10.83 9.86
C GLU A 186 9.46 10.15 10.36
N LEU A 187 10.45 10.93 10.83
CA LEU A 187 11.64 10.44 11.54
C LEU A 187 11.37 10.00 12.99
N LYS A 188 10.10 10.04 13.45
CA LYS A 188 9.70 9.76 14.85
C LYS A 188 10.30 10.73 15.89
N LYS A 189 10.80 11.89 15.46
CA LYS A 189 11.31 12.97 16.32
C LYS A 189 10.16 13.89 16.74
N HIS A 190 9.21 13.34 17.51
CA HIS A 190 7.92 13.98 17.79
C HIS A 190 8.04 15.34 18.49
N GLU A 191 8.89 15.43 19.53
CA GLU A 191 9.10 16.67 20.27
C GLU A 191 9.78 17.74 19.42
N GLU A 192 10.76 17.35 18.60
CA GLU A 192 11.44 18.30 17.71
C GLU A 192 10.52 18.81 16.61
N ALA A 193 9.63 17.96 16.07
CA ALA A 193 8.61 18.37 15.12
C ALA A 193 7.69 19.44 15.72
N GLU A 194 7.33 19.28 17.00
CA GLU A 194 6.49 20.22 17.74
C GLU A 194 7.21 21.55 17.97
N LYS A 195 8.47 21.51 18.44
CA LYS A 195 9.33 22.70 18.61
C LYS A 195 9.46 23.52 17.34
N VAL A 196 9.64 22.87 16.19
CA VAL A 196 9.74 23.57 14.89
C VAL A 196 8.46 24.36 14.56
N LEU A 197 7.27 23.82 14.84
CA LEU A 197 6.03 24.56 14.61
C LEU A 197 5.81 25.69 15.62
N ILE A 198 6.22 25.48 16.88
CA ILE A 198 6.20 26.54 17.91
C ILE A 198 7.07 27.72 17.47
N GLU A 199 8.33 27.48 17.08
CA GLU A 199 9.22 28.53 16.56
C GLU A 199 8.62 29.24 15.33
N GLY A 200 7.92 28.50 14.48
CA GLY A 200 7.21 29.06 13.32
C GLY A 200 6.08 29.99 13.74
N LEU A 201 5.30 29.61 14.75
CA LEU A 201 4.20 30.40 15.30
C LEU A 201 4.70 31.59 16.12
N GLU A 202 5.84 31.51 16.80
CA GLU A 202 6.45 32.68 17.47
C GLU A 202 6.80 33.79 16.46
N LYS A 203 7.28 33.41 15.26
CA LYS A 203 7.58 34.37 14.19
C LYS A 203 6.35 34.81 13.40
N PHE A 204 5.36 33.93 13.26
CA PHE A 204 4.14 34.17 12.49
C PHE A 204 2.88 33.77 13.28
N PRO A 205 2.51 34.51 14.35
CA PRO A 205 1.50 34.07 15.32
C PRO A 205 0.12 33.81 14.73
N ILE A 206 -0.29 34.61 13.73
CA ILE A 206 -1.62 34.54 13.11
C ILE A 206 -1.53 33.89 11.72
N ASN A 207 -0.57 32.98 11.50
CA ASN A 207 -0.49 32.27 10.23
C ASN A 207 -1.39 31.02 10.21
N LYS A 208 -2.44 31.07 9.38
CA LYS A 208 -3.43 29.99 9.22
C LYS A 208 -2.80 28.63 8.88
N GLN A 209 -1.84 28.57 7.96
CA GLN A 209 -1.24 27.30 7.55
C GLN A 209 -0.42 26.67 8.69
N LEU A 210 0.31 27.45 9.47
CA LEU A 210 1.07 26.97 10.63
C LEU A 210 0.15 26.46 11.74
N MET A 211 -0.90 27.20 12.10
CA MET A 211 -1.84 26.76 13.14
C MET A 211 -2.56 25.45 12.73
N ILE A 212 -2.92 25.32 11.45
CA ILE A 212 -3.50 24.08 10.92
C ILE A 212 -2.48 22.93 10.99
N ALA A 213 -1.23 23.15 10.54
CA ALA A 213 -0.19 22.13 10.61
C ALA A 213 0.09 21.70 12.07
N PHE A 214 -0.02 22.62 13.03
CA PHE A 214 0.17 22.35 14.45
C PHE A 214 -0.93 21.47 15.04
N ALA A 215 -2.18 21.67 14.61
CA ALA A 215 -3.30 20.79 14.96
C ALA A 215 -3.17 19.41 14.28
N GLU A 216 -2.81 19.35 12.99
CA GLU A 216 -2.58 18.09 12.27
C GLU A 216 -1.41 17.29 12.86
N LEU A 217 -0.36 17.95 13.34
CA LEU A 217 0.75 17.28 14.03
C LEU A 217 0.28 16.61 15.32
N ALA A 218 -0.55 17.28 16.12
CA ALA A 218 -1.13 16.68 17.32
C ALA A 218 -2.00 15.45 16.98
N MET A 219 -2.76 15.49 15.88
CA MET A 219 -3.48 14.32 15.38
C MET A 219 -2.54 13.16 15.00
N LYS A 220 -1.45 13.45 14.27
CA LYS A 220 -0.45 12.43 13.90
C LYS A 220 0.23 11.81 15.12
N GLN A 221 0.36 12.56 16.21
CA GLN A 221 0.93 12.13 17.48
C GLN A 221 -0.12 11.52 18.43
N GLN A 222 -1.37 11.34 17.98
CA GLN A 222 -2.47 10.78 18.78
C GLN A 222 -2.78 11.61 20.05
N LYS A 223 -2.40 12.89 20.07
CA LYS A 223 -2.71 13.87 21.14
C LYS A 223 -4.06 14.52 20.85
N TRP A 224 -5.14 13.76 20.99
CA TRP A 224 -6.49 14.13 20.52
C TRP A 224 -7.05 15.39 21.17
N GLU A 225 -6.93 15.53 22.49
CA GLU A 225 -7.38 16.69 23.25
C GLU A 225 -6.60 17.96 22.85
N THR A 226 -5.29 17.85 22.74
CA THR A 226 -4.41 18.93 22.25
C THR A 226 -4.81 19.36 20.83
N ALA A 227 -5.09 18.40 19.95
CA ALA A 227 -5.50 18.68 18.59
C ALA A 227 -6.85 19.41 18.54
N VAL A 228 -7.82 19.05 19.39
CA VAL A 228 -9.07 19.80 19.54
C VAL A 228 -8.83 21.23 19.99
N HIS A 229 -7.96 21.44 20.98
CA HIS A 229 -7.62 22.79 21.44
C HIS A 229 -7.09 23.65 20.30
N ARG A 230 -6.11 23.12 19.54
CA ARG A 230 -5.53 23.80 18.38
C ARG A 230 -6.53 24.05 17.25
N TRP A 231 -7.50 23.15 17.04
CA TRP A 231 -8.58 23.40 16.09
C TRP A 231 -9.48 24.54 16.53
N ASN A 232 -9.82 24.62 17.83
CA ASN A 232 -10.57 25.76 18.36
C ASN A 232 -9.78 27.07 18.22
N ASP A 233 -8.46 27.05 18.39
CA ASP A 233 -7.60 28.24 18.18
C ASP A 233 -7.67 28.72 16.71
N VAL A 234 -7.61 27.79 15.75
CA VAL A 234 -7.78 28.13 14.32
C VAL A 234 -9.17 28.72 14.07
N MET A 235 -10.22 28.11 14.60
CA MET A 235 -11.60 28.55 14.36
C MET A 235 -11.90 29.91 15.01
N SER A 236 -11.43 30.14 16.23
CA SER A 236 -11.63 31.41 16.97
C SER A 236 -10.84 32.58 16.37
N THR A 237 -9.65 32.30 15.83
CA THR A 237 -8.77 33.32 15.25
C THR A 237 -9.25 33.81 13.88
N PHE A 238 -9.67 32.89 12.99
CA PHE A 238 -10.00 33.26 11.62
C PHE A 238 -11.47 33.55 11.37
N GLN A 239 -12.39 33.00 12.19
CA GLN A 239 -13.87 33.15 12.20
C GLN A 239 -14.58 32.94 10.84
N GLU A 240 -14.17 33.67 9.82
CA GLU A 240 -14.54 33.55 8.42
C GLU A 240 -13.47 32.80 7.59
N ASN A 241 -13.86 32.32 6.41
CA ASN A 241 -12.95 31.69 5.46
C ASN A 241 -12.11 30.53 6.06
N ILE A 242 -12.74 29.74 6.95
CA ILE A 242 -12.14 28.55 7.55
C ILE A 242 -12.12 27.44 6.48
N PRO A 243 -10.94 26.91 6.09
CA PRO A 243 -10.84 25.90 5.05
C PRO A 243 -11.60 24.60 5.42
N PRO A 244 -12.23 23.88 4.47
CA PRO A 244 -12.97 22.64 4.74
C PRO A 244 -12.16 21.60 5.55
N LYS A 245 -10.85 21.51 5.33
CA LYS A 245 -9.97 20.58 6.06
C LYS A 245 -9.94 20.80 7.57
N VAL A 246 -10.17 22.03 8.05
CA VAL A 246 -10.22 22.35 9.49
C VAL A 246 -11.48 21.75 10.11
N TRP A 247 -12.63 21.91 9.44
CA TRP A 247 -13.90 21.31 9.85
C TRP A 247 -13.81 19.78 9.90
N LEU A 248 -13.23 19.17 8.87
CA LEU A 248 -13.02 17.73 8.82
C LEU A 248 -12.09 17.22 9.93
N GLY A 249 -10.92 17.84 10.10
CA GLY A 249 -9.97 17.46 11.14
C GLY A 249 -10.54 17.60 12.55
N HIS A 250 -11.26 18.70 12.80
CA HIS A 250 -11.92 18.94 14.07
C HIS A 250 -13.05 17.95 14.32
N SER A 251 -13.91 17.69 13.33
CA SER A 251 -14.99 16.69 13.40
C SER A 251 -14.45 15.30 13.77
N ILE A 252 -13.41 14.84 13.06
CA ILE A 252 -12.77 13.55 13.32
C ILE A 252 -12.24 13.47 14.77
N ASN A 253 -11.54 14.50 15.25
CA ASN A 253 -11.04 14.50 16.62
C ASN A 253 -12.16 14.50 17.66
N GLN A 254 -13.23 15.26 17.42
CA GLN A 254 -14.40 15.24 18.30
C GLN A 254 -15.04 13.85 18.32
N GLN A 255 -15.11 13.17 17.16
CA GLN A 255 -15.62 11.79 17.09
C GLN A 255 -14.73 10.85 17.89
N ILE A 256 -13.41 10.92 17.73
CA ILE A 256 -12.44 10.07 18.46
C ILE A 256 -12.57 10.27 19.98
N LEU A 257 -12.82 11.51 20.44
CA LEU A 257 -13.06 11.82 21.84
C LEU A 257 -14.47 11.44 22.34
N GLY A 258 -15.36 11.00 21.45
CA GLY A 258 -16.74 10.60 21.78
C GLY A 258 -17.71 11.78 21.90
N ASN A 259 -17.34 12.97 21.42
CA ASN A 259 -18.19 14.17 21.38
C ASN A 259 -19.06 14.16 20.11
N THR A 260 -19.96 13.17 20.03
CA THR A 260 -20.67 12.77 18.81
C THR A 260 -21.50 13.90 18.17
N ALA A 261 -22.33 14.60 18.96
CA ALA A 261 -23.16 15.69 18.45
C ALA A 261 -22.33 16.84 17.85
N LYS A 262 -21.21 17.18 18.49
CA LYS A 262 -20.28 18.19 17.97
C LYS A 262 -19.55 17.69 16.73
N ALA A 263 -19.14 16.43 16.72
CA ALA A 263 -18.49 15.82 15.56
C ALA A 263 -19.40 15.82 14.33
N GLU A 264 -20.67 15.47 14.50
CA GLU A 264 -21.70 15.46 13.46
C GLU A 264 -21.97 16.87 12.92
N HIS A 265 -22.18 17.84 13.81
CA HIS A 265 -22.37 19.23 13.41
C HIS A 265 -21.19 19.75 12.55
N LEU A 266 -19.96 19.55 13.02
CA LEU A 266 -18.74 19.94 12.29
C LEU A 266 -18.61 19.21 10.95
N PHE A 267 -19.01 17.94 10.88
CA PHE A 267 -18.96 17.15 9.65
C PHE A 267 -19.98 17.61 8.62
N ASN A 268 -21.20 17.95 9.04
CA ASN A 268 -22.24 18.47 8.16
C ASN A 268 -21.79 19.81 7.56
N THR A 269 -21.22 20.71 8.37
CA THR A 269 -20.63 21.96 7.85
C THR A 269 -19.50 21.68 6.84
N TYR A 270 -18.66 20.68 7.08
CA TYR A 270 -17.66 20.26 6.10
C TYR A 270 -18.28 19.83 4.77
N LEU A 271 -19.33 18.98 4.81
CA LEU A 271 -20.00 18.50 3.60
C LEU A 271 -20.63 19.65 2.81
N ASP A 272 -21.28 20.59 3.49
CA ASP A 272 -21.91 21.77 2.88
C ASP A 272 -20.88 22.67 2.16
N LEU A 273 -19.71 22.87 2.79
CA LEU A 273 -18.63 23.65 2.19
C LEU A 273 -18.00 22.91 1.02
N ALA A 274 -17.74 21.61 1.17
CA ALA A 274 -17.04 20.84 0.16
C ALA A 274 -17.89 20.58 -1.09
N ALA A 275 -19.22 20.52 -0.95
CA ALA A 275 -20.14 20.52 -2.08
C ALA A 275 -20.03 21.78 -2.95
N LYS A 276 -19.67 22.92 -2.34
CA LYS A 276 -19.55 24.22 -3.03
C LYS A 276 -18.20 24.43 -3.72
N THR A 277 -17.12 23.81 -3.26
CA THR A 277 -15.75 24.14 -3.71
C THR A 277 -15.23 23.30 -4.88
N ALA A 278 -16.01 22.35 -5.42
CA ALA A 278 -15.58 21.37 -6.45
C ALA A 278 -14.29 20.57 -6.11
N GLU A 279 -13.74 20.77 -4.91
CA GLU A 279 -12.44 20.30 -4.43
C GLU A 279 -12.42 18.81 -4.09
N GLN A 280 -13.60 18.16 -4.12
CA GLN A 280 -13.82 16.82 -3.60
C GLN A 280 -13.90 15.70 -4.65
N LYS A 281 -13.72 15.97 -5.95
CA LYS A 281 -13.93 14.92 -6.96
C LYS A 281 -12.99 13.70 -6.87
N ASN A 282 -11.94 13.72 -6.04
CA ASN A 282 -10.87 12.71 -6.09
C ASN A 282 -10.66 11.82 -4.85
N LYS A 283 -11.29 12.05 -3.69
CA LYS A 283 -11.11 11.16 -2.51
C LYS A 283 -12.44 10.81 -1.83
N ALA A 284 -12.66 9.52 -1.59
CA ALA A 284 -13.87 9.01 -0.94
C ALA A 284 -13.79 8.97 0.60
N PHE A 285 -12.59 9.07 1.17
CA PHE A 285 -12.36 8.95 2.62
C PHE A 285 -11.11 9.71 3.08
N LYS A 286 -11.02 9.95 4.40
CA LYS A 286 -9.84 10.42 5.13
C LYS A 286 -9.36 9.32 6.09
N GLN A 287 -8.09 8.94 5.99
CA GLN A 287 -7.47 7.97 6.89
C GLN A 287 -6.81 8.68 8.09
N VAL A 288 -6.91 8.06 9.26
CA VAL A 288 -6.33 8.45 10.55
C VAL A 288 -5.83 7.20 11.26
N ILE A 289 -4.69 7.27 11.95
CA ILE A 289 -4.17 6.17 12.76
C ILE A 289 -4.62 6.42 14.20
N LEU A 290 -5.43 5.52 14.76
CA LEU A 290 -5.94 5.61 16.13
C LEU A 290 -4.95 5.06 17.16
N PHE A 291 -4.16 4.08 16.74
CA PHE A 291 -3.19 3.37 17.56
C PHE A 291 -2.06 2.85 16.68
N ASP A 292 -0.83 2.92 17.16
CA ASP A 292 0.36 2.35 16.51
C ASP A 292 1.42 2.05 17.58
N ASN A 293 1.78 0.77 17.74
CA ASN A 293 2.85 0.33 18.65
C ASN A 293 4.11 -0.12 17.87
N GLY A 294 4.17 0.13 16.56
CA GLY A 294 5.24 -0.31 15.66
C GLY A 294 5.08 -1.72 15.09
N GLU A 295 4.16 -2.54 15.61
CA GLU A 295 3.90 -3.91 15.15
C GLU A 295 2.46 -4.08 14.64
N SER A 296 1.49 -3.49 15.33
CA SER A 296 0.09 -3.38 14.93
C SER A 296 -0.35 -1.91 14.89
N ARG A 297 -1.27 -1.62 13.97
CA ARG A 297 -1.92 -0.32 13.88
C ARG A 297 -3.42 -0.46 13.70
N ILE A 298 -4.17 0.44 14.35
CA ILE A 298 -5.61 0.59 14.14
C ILE A 298 -5.81 1.82 13.25
N GLU A 299 -6.34 1.59 12.06
CA GLU A 299 -6.58 2.63 11.07
C GLU A 299 -8.07 2.95 10.97
N PHE A 300 -8.43 4.22 11.11
CA PHE A 300 -9.77 4.73 10.89
C PHE A 300 -9.87 5.43 9.53
N TYR A 301 -10.85 5.03 8.75
CA TYR A 301 -11.17 5.55 7.44
C TYR A 301 -12.54 6.23 7.50
N LYS A 302 -12.52 7.55 7.72
CA LYS A 302 -13.71 8.39 7.71
C LYS A 302 -14.16 8.62 6.27
N ARG A 303 -15.29 8.04 5.87
CA ARG A 303 -15.95 8.32 4.60
C ARG A 303 -16.30 9.81 4.55
N LEU A 304 -16.09 10.44 3.38
CA LEU A 304 -16.42 11.85 3.16
C LEU A 304 -17.88 12.01 2.70
N GLN A 305 -18.76 11.19 3.27
CA GLN A 305 -20.22 11.18 3.10
C GLN A 305 -20.83 10.73 4.43
N PRO A 306 -22.12 11.04 4.70
CA PRO A 306 -22.78 10.61 5.92
C PRO A 306 -22.72 9.09 6.10
N SER A 307 -22.48 8.67 7.34
CA SER A 307 -22.44 7.27 7.76
C SER A 307 -22.89 7.16 9.21
N ASP A 308 -23.82 6.24 9.48
CA ASP A 308 -24.26 5.87 10.82
C ASP A 308 -23.74 4.47 11.24
N THR A 309 -22.96 3.84 10.36
CA THR A 309 -22.40 2.50 10.53
C THR A 309 -20.87 2.55 10.54
N VAL A 310 -20.26 1.87 11.50
CA VAL A 310 -18.81 1.63 11.53
C VAL A 310 -18.52 0.15 11.32
N CYS A 311 -17.65 -0.13 10.35
CA CYS A 311 -17.25 -1.45 9.89
C CYS A 311 -15.83 -1.77 10.37
N PHE A 312 -15.72 -2.70 11.29
CA PHE A 312 -14.46 -3.28 11.72
C PHE A 312 -14.03 -4.39 10.76
N THR A 313 -12.79 -4.31 10.29
CA THR A 313 -12.16 -5.36 9.50
C THR A 313 -10.80 -5.73 10.08
N PHE A 314 -10.46 -7.00 9.96
CA PHE A 314 -9.24 -7.55 10.51
C PHE A 314 -8.52 -8.34 9.44
N ASP A 315 -7.22 -8.07 9.29
CA ASP A 315 -6.44 -8.70 8.24
C ASP A 315 -6.37 -10.22 8.39
N SER A 316 -6.55 -10.89 7.26
CA SER A 316 -6.23 -12.31 7.13
C SER A 316 -4.72 -12.55 7.24
N ILE A 317 -4.34 -13.81 7.42
CA ILE A 317 -2.96 -14.26 7.67
C ILE A 317 -1.91 -13.87 6.62
N ASN A 318 -2.32 -13.41 5.43
CA ASN A 318 -1.39 -13.00 4.37
C ASN A 318 -1.30 -11.48 4.18
N LEU A 319 -2.15 -10.70 4.85
CA LEU A 319 -2.19 -9.26 4.67
C LEU A 319 -1.32 -8.57 5.72
N VAL A 320 -0.62 -7.53 5.28
CA VAL A 320 0.11 -6.59 6.12
C VAL A 320 -0.39 -5.17 5.84
N TRP A 321 0.11 -4.24 6.62
CA TRP A 321 -0.37 -2.88 6.67
C TRP A 321 -0.07 -2.00 5.43
N ASP A 322 0.70 -2.54 4.48
CA ASP A 322 1.00 -1.93 3.19
C ASP A 322 0.02 -2.41 2.10
N ASP A 323 -0.72 -3.49 2.40
CA ASP A 323 -1.82 -3.96 1.57
C ASP A 323 -3.10 -3.17 1.85
N THR A 324 -4.05 -3.25 0.91
CA THR A 324 -5.42 -2.79 1.14
C THR A 324 -6.10 -3.62 2.23
N PRO A 325 -6.85 -3.00 3.17
CA PRO A 325 -7.53 -3.77 4.19
C PRO A 325 -8.48 -4.83 3.67
N TYR A 326 -8.59 -5.93 4.42
CA TYR A 326 -9.47 -7.02 4.06
C TYR A 326 -10.90 -6.51 3.85
N GLY A 327 -11.49 -6.76 2.68
CA GLY A 327 -12.85 -6.29 2.35
C GLY A 327 -13.03 -4.77 2.25
N PHE A 328 -11.97 -3.96 2.33
CA PHE A 328 -12.05 -2.49 2.46
C PHE A 328 -13.02 -1.83 1.47
N LYS A 329 -12.84 -2.09 0.18
CA LYS A 329 -13.66 -1.49 -0.89
C LYS A 329 -15.14 -1.82 -0.73
N MET A 330 -15.48 -3.03 -0.28
CA MET A 330 -16.85 -3.43 -0.09
C MET A 330 -17.47 -2.73 1.13
N LEU A 331 -16.73 -2.64 2.24
CA LEU A 331 -17.20 -2.00 3.47
C LEU A 331 -17.42 -0.49 3.28
N ILE A 332 -16.45 0.21 2.70
CA ILE A 332 -16.54 1.67 2.48
C ILE A 332 -17.62 2.02 1.43
N ASN A 333 -17.79 1.19 0.40
CA ASN A 333 -18.80 1.42 -0.65
C ASN A 333 -20.22 1.06 -0.20
N ASN A 334 -20.39 0.17 0.80
CA ASN A 334 -21.69 -0.12 1.40
C ASN A 334 -22.08 0.86 2.51
N GLY A 335 -21.45 2.04 2.51
CA GLY A 335 -21.88 3.19 3.28
C GLY A 335 -21.21 3.40 4.64
N GLY A 336 -20.45 2.43 5.14
CA GLY A 336 -19.85 2.49 6.47
C GLY A 336 -18.53 3.26 6.53
N ASP A 337 -18.24 3.84 7.70
CA ASP A 337 -16.87 4.22 8.05
C ASP A 337 -16.10 2.95 8.40
N VAL A 338 -14.79 2.87 8.12
CA VAL A 338 -14.04 1.61 8.32
C VAL A 338 -12.97 1.76 9.40
N VAL A 339 -12.90 0.79 10.32
CA VAL A 339 -11.79 0.63 11.27
C VAL A 339 -11.07 -0.66 10.95
N ALA A 340 -9.78 -0.60 10.62
CA ALA A 340 -8.99 -1.75 10.23
C ALA A 340 -7.86 -2.02 11.24
N LEU A 341 -7.80 -3.24 11.79
CA LEU A 341 -6.62 -3.71 12.51
C LEU A 341 -5.61 -4.27 11.49
N ARG A 342 -4.47 -3.59 11.38
CA ARG A 342 -3.35 -3.94 10.49
C ARG A 342 -2.16 -4.40 11.30
N ARG A 343 -1.24 -5.09 10.63
CA ARG A 343 0.02 -5.58 11.20
C ARG A 343 1.19 -5.34 10.26
N ARG A 344 2.37 -5.09 10.83
CA ARG A 344 3.62 -4.86 10.12
C ARG A 344 4.09 -6.11 9.39
N THR A 345 4.01 -7.25 10.05
CA THR A 345 4.51 -8.52 9.55
C THR A 345 3.46 -9.62 9.63
N ALA A 346 3.61 -10.65 8.80
CA ALA A 346 2.68 -11.77 8.75
C ALA A 346 2.79 -12.71 9.96
N ASP A 347 3.87 -12.61 10.76
CA ASP A 347 4.20 -13.55 11.82
C ASP A 347 3.66 -13.19 13.21
N ASN A 348 3.06 -12.01 13.35
CA ASN A 348 2.51 -11.54 14.62
C ASN A 348 1.14 -12.18 14.95
N TYR A 349 0.32 -12.45 13.94
CA TYR A 349 -1.06 -12.98 14.10
C TYR A 349 -2.02 -12.08 14.91
N HIS A 350 -1.79 -10.75 14.94
CA HIS A 350 -2.58 -9.76 15.69
C HIS A 350 -2.58 -9.99 17.20
N GLN A 351 -1.43 -10.39 17.75
CA GLN A 351 -1.26 -10.81 19.14
C GLN A 351 -0.53 -9.82 20.04
N ASP A 352 0.11 -8.80 19.45
CA ASP A 352 0.83 -7.74 20.17
C ASP A 352 -0.08 -6.62 20.70
N LEU A 353 -1.39 -6.82 20.60
CA LEU A 353 -2.42 -5.91 21.08
C LEU A 353 -3.35 -6.71 22.00
N SER A 354 -3.62 -6.19 23.20
CA SER A 354 -4.61 -6.80 24.10
C SER A 354 -6.04 -6.36 23.75
N ARG A 355 -7.04 -7.06 24.30
CA ARG A 355 -8.45 -6.68 24.12
C ARG A 355 -8.78 -5.34 24.79
N ASP A 356 -8.16 -5.05 25.93
CA ASP A 356 -8.35 -3.77 26.59
C ASP A 356 -7.72 -2.64 25.77
N GLU A 357 -6.47 -2.77 25.30
CA GLU A 357 -5.86 -1.76 24.44
C GLU A 357 -6.67 -1.50 23.17
N PHE A 358 -7.16 -2.56 22.51
CA PHE A 358 -8.08 -2.42 21.39
C PHE A 358 -9.36 -1.66 21.78
N TYR A 359 -9.99 -2.05 22.89
CA TYR A 359 -11.20 -1.41 23.38
C TYR A 359 -10.95 0.08 23.67
N GLN A 360 -9.90 0.42 24.41
CA GLN A 360 -9.53 1.80 24.75
C GLN A 360 -9.28 2.65 23.50
N ALA A 361 -8.68 2.09 22.45
CA ALA A 361 -8.41 2.80 21.21
C ALA A 361 -9.68 3.17 20.42
N VAL A 362 -10.80 2.44 20.59
CA VAL A 362 -11.98 2.59 19.71
C VAL A 362 -13.30 2.90 20.43
N TYR A 363 -13.43 2.66 21.74
CA TYR A 363 -14.73 2.72 22.41
C TYR A 363 -15.37 4.12 22.38
N LYS A 364 -14.58 5.19 22.48
CA LYS A 364 -15.09 6.57 22.39
C LYS A 364 -15.51 6.90 20.95
N LEU A 365 -14.69 6.52 19.97
CA LEU A 365 -14.97 6.69 18.55
C LEU A 365 -16.33 6.09 18.16
N VAL A 366 -16.68 4.91 18.69
CA VAL A 366 -17.89 4.20 18.27
C VAL A 366 -19.19 4.67 18.92
N LYS A 367 -19.15 5.56 19.93
CA LYS A 367 -20.35 5.97 20.70
C LYS A 367 -21.47 6.60 19.86
N GLY A 368 -21.13 7.20 18.71
CA GLY A 368 -22.09 7.91 17.85
C GLY A 368 -22.66 7.08 16.70
N TYR A 369 -22.17 5.87 16.49
CA TYR A 369 -22.67 5.02 15.40
C TYR A 369 -23.87 4.23 15.88
N LYS A 370 -24.92 4.21 15.07
CA LYS A 370 -26.10 3.38 15.30
C LYS A 370 -25.75 1.90 15.18
N ARG A 371 -24.81 1.58 14.29
CA ARG A 371 -24.44 0.20 13.98
C ARG A 371 -22.93 0.00 13.99
N LYS A 372 -22.50 -1.11 14.60
CA LYS A 372 -21.10 -1.56 14.64
C LYS A 372 -21.05 -2.95 14.07
N VAL A 373 -20.35 -3.14 12.96
CA VAL A 373 -20.20 -4.45 12.33
C VAL A 373 -18.75 -4.89 12.35
N ALA A 374 -18.50 -6.19 12.44
CA ALA A 374 -17.17 -6.78 12.30
C ALA A 374 -17.19 -7.88 11.25
N TYR A 375 -16.22 -7.87 10.35
CA TYR A 375 -16.11 -8.83 9.27
C TYR A 375 -14.67 -9.36 9.13
N GLY A 376 -14.54 -10.67 9.01
CA GLY A 376 -13.23 -11.27 8.83
C GLY A 376 -13.25 -12.75 8.44
N PHE A 377 -12.10 -13.20 7.94
CA PHE A 377 -11.88 -14.56 7.48
C PHE A 377 -10.60 -15.17 8.06
N SER A 378 -10.66 -16.44 8.48
CA SER A 378 -9.54 -17.20 9.05
C SER A 378 -8.99 -16.51 10.30
N LEU A 379 -7.74 -16.03 10.27
CA LEU A 379 -7.19 -15.18 11.33
C LEU A 379 -8.05 -13.93 11.58
N GLY A 380 -8.52 -13.28 10.51
CA GLY A 380 -9.42 -12.13 10.58
C GLY A 380 -10.79 -12.47 11.18
N GLY A 381 -11.26 -13.71 10.98
CA GLY A 381 -12.51 -14.20 11.56
C GLY A 381 -12.38 -14.44 13.06
N TYR A 382 -11.25 -15.01 13.48
CA TYR A 382 -10.89 -15.16 14.89
C TYR A 382 -10.81 -13.79 15.59
N THR A 383 -10.10 -12.83 15.01
CA THR A 383 -9.95 -11.49 15.58
C THR A 383 -11.24 -10.68 15.55
N SER A 384 -12.10 -10.90 14.55
CA SER A 384 -13.46 -10.32 14.54
C SER A 384 -14.25 -10.74 15.77
N LEU A 385 -14.18 -12.01 16.16
CA LEU A 385 -14.80 -12.49 17.39
C LEU A 385 -14.07 -11.95 18.63
N TYR A 386 -12.74 -12.06 18.68
CA TYR A 386 -11.93 -11.69 19.84
C TYR A 386 -12.05 -10.21 20.22
N TYR A 387 -11.84 -9.31 19.24
CA TYR A 387 -11.89 -7.86 19.44
C TYR A 387 -13.29 -7.28 19.23
N GLY A 388 -14.00 -7.70 18.17
CA GLY A 388 -15.34 -7.16 17.86
C GLY A 388 -16.37 -7.46 18.96
N SER A 389 -16.22 -8.56 19.70
CA SER A 389 -17.08 -8.85 20.86
C SER A 389 -16.84 -7.90 22.04
N ALA A 390 -15.66 -7.30 22.19
CA ALA A 390 -15.36 -6.37 23.28
C ALA A 390 -16.15 -5.05 23.15
N ILE A 391 -16.59 -4.71 21.94
CA ILE A 391 -17.40 -3.52 21.64
C ILE A 391 -18.82 -3.87 21.17
N ASN A 392 -19.26 -5.12 21.37
CA ASN A 392 -20.58 -5.62 20.99
C ASN A 392 -20.95 -5.31 19.53
N CYS A 393 -20.08 -5.68 18.59
CA CYS A 393 -20.41 -5.63 17.16
C CYS A 393 -21.41 -6.73 16.77
N GLU A 394 -22.15 -6.48 15.68
CA GLU A 394 -22.69 -7.54 14.83
C GLU A 394 -21.52 -8.16 14.05
N ILE A 395 -21.38 -9.49 14.03
CA ILE A 395 -20.16 -10.13 13.53
C ILE A 395 -20.50 -11.15 12.45
N LEU A 396 -19.84 -11.04 11.30
CA LEU A 396 -19.79 -12.08 10.27
C LEU A 396 -18.37 -12.66 10.23
N SER A 397 -18.23 -13.90 10.71
CA SER A 397 -16.93 -14.57 10.87
C SER A 397 -16.85 -15.84 10.01
N LEU A 398 -15.89 -15.88 9.09
CA LEU A 398 -15.70 -16.99 8.16
C LEU A 398 -14.49 -17.83 8.57
N SER A 399 -14.71 -19.11 8.89
CA SER A 399 -13.71 -20.07 9.36
C SER A 399 -12.78 -19.49 10.44
N PRO A 400 -13.32 -18.92 11.54
CA PRO A 400 -12.50 -18.27 12.56
C PRO A 400 -11.49 -19.24 13.14
N ARG A 401 -10.20 -18.94 13.00
CA ARG A 401 -9.15 -19.70 13.69
C ARG A 401 -7.83 -18.94 13.69
N ASN A 402 -7.20 -18.85 14.86
CA ASN A 402 -5.80 -18.45 14.93
C ASN A 402 -4.90 -19.67 14.69
N SER A 403 -4.03 -19.58 13.69
CA SER A 403 -3.15 -20.69 13.31
C SER A 403 -2.10 -21.04 14.37
N VAL A 404 -1.77 -20.13 15.28
CA VAL A 404 -0.79 -20.37 16.37
C VAL A 404 -1.43 -20.73 17.70
N HIS A 405 -2.76 -20.84 17.76
CA HIS A 405 -3.43 -21.20 19.00
C HIS A 405 -2.96 -22.58 19.49
N PRO A 406 -2.53 -22.74 20.76
CA PRO A 406 -1.87 -23.96 21.22
C PRO A 406 -2.80 -25.20 21.20
N VAL A 407 -4.10 -25.01 21.44
CA VAL A 407 -5.09 -26.10 21.43
C VAL A 407 -5.75 -26.31 20.06
N TYR A 408 -6.03 -25.22 19.34
CA TYR A 408 -6.92 -25.22 18.17
C TYR A 408 -6.24 -24.85 16.85
N GLY A 409 -4.99 -24.40 16.87
CA GLY A 409 -4.26 -23.90 15.71
C GLY A 409 -3.88 -24.96 14.67
N ASN A 410 -2.93 -24.62 13.82
CA ASN A 410 -2.32 -25.56 12.89
C ASN A 410 -1.16 -26.26 13.61
N PRO A 411 -1.12 -27.60 13.69
CA PRO A 411 -0.03 -28.34 14.36
C PRO A 411 1.37 -27.91 13.93
N GLN A 412 1.56 -27.47 12.68
CA GLN A 412 2.84 -26.99 12.15
C GLN A 412 3.24 -25.57 12.61
N LYS A 413 2.38 -24.90 13.38
CA LYS A 413 2.56 -23.50 13.80
C LYS A 413 2.28 -23.28 15.30
N MET A 414 1.94 -24.35 16.04
CA MET A 414 1.60 -24.30 17.46
C MET A 414 2.81 -24.10 18.37
N ASP A 415 4.02 -24.24 17.84
CA ASP A 415 5.29 -23.92 18.49
C ASP A 415 5.52 -22.41 18.66
N LYS A 416 4.82 -21.59 17.85
CA LYS A 416 4.88 -20.13 17.98
C LYS A 416 4.19 -19.67 19.27
N LYS A 417 4.76 -18.63 19.90
CA LYS A 417 4.21 -18.03 21.12
C LYS A 417 2.79 -17.51 20.87
N PHE A 418 1.86 -17.93 21.72
CA PHE A 418 0.50 -17.43 21.79
C PHE A 418 0.36 -16.43 22.95
N MET A 419 -0.19 -15.24 22.69
CA MET A 419 -0.23 -14.14 23.69
C MET A 419 -1.65 -13.75 24.11
N HIS A 420 -2.67 -14.16 23.38
CA HIS A 420 -4.06 -13.93 23.77
C HIS A 420 -4.49 -14.89 24.88
N ASP A 421 -5.63 -14.57 25.51
CA ASP A 421 -6.34 -15.54 26.34
C ASP A 421 -6.69 -16.79 25.52
N LEU A 422 -6.54 -17.96 26.16
CA LEU A 422 -6.82 -19.26 25.53
C LEU A 422 -8.29 -19.45 25.15
N SER A 423 -9.18 -18.71 25.80
CA SER A 423 -10.62 -18.77 25.57
C SER A 423 -11.19 -17.38 25.38
N HIS A 424 -12.22 -17.28 24.55
CA HIS A 424 -13.04 -16.10 24.41
C HIS A 424 -13.92 -15.98 25.65
N PRO A 425 -14.12 -14.77 26.23
CA PRO A 425 -15.08 -14.64 27.30
C PRO A 425 -16.48 -14.96 26.83
N TYR A 426 -17.26 -15.52 27.76
CA TYR A 426 -18.69 -15.69 27.61
C TYR A 426 -19.37 -14.35 27.31
N ASN A 427 -20.06 -14.25 26.18
CA ASN A 427 -20.77 -13.04 25.77
C ASN A 427 -22.16 -13.40 25.18
N PRO A 428 -23.24 -13.28 25.98
CA PRO A 428 -24.60 -13.52 25.51
C PRO A 428 -25.22 -12.28 24.82
N LYS A 429 -24.53 -11.13 24.80
CA LYS A 429 -25.07 -9.87 24.29
C LYS A 429 -25.01 -9.75 22.76
N ILE A 430 -24.27 -10.66 22.11
CA ILE A 430 -24.09 -10.66 20.65
C ILE A 430 -24.51 -12.00 20.06
N SER A 431 -24.94 -11.95 18.80
CA SER A 431 -25.35 -13.11 18.01
C SER A 431 -24.51 -13.20 16.74
N PRO A 432 -23.20 -13.56 16.84
CA PRO A 432 -22.32 -13.60 15.69
C PRO A 432 -22.77 -14.67 14.69
N ILE A 433 -22.69 -14.37 13.39
CA ILE A 433 -22.88 -15.35 12.31
C ILE A 433 -21.51 -15.98 12.03
N ILE A 434 -21.40 -17.28 12.30
CA ILE A 434 -20.15 -18.03 12.17
C ILE A 434 -20.32 -19.06 11.05
N ILE A 435 -19.60 -18.84 9.95
CA ILE A 435 -19.62 -19.72 8.79
C ILE A 435 -18.40 -20.65 8.82
N PHE A 436 -18.61 -21.96 8.74
CA PHE A 436 -17.51 -22.92 8.76
C PHE A 436 -17.85 -24.22 8.02
N ASP A 437 -16.84 -25.00 7.67
CA ASP A 437 -17.04 -26.36 7.16
C ASP A 437 -17.10 -27.37 8.32
N PRO A 438 -18.25 -28.03 8.59
CA PRO A 438 -18.35 -29.06 9.62
C PRO A 438 -17.55 -30.33 9.30
N LYS A 439 -16.99 -30.47 8.10
CA LYS A 439 -16.10 -31.56 7.71
C LYS A 439 -14.62 -31.23 7.88
N ASP A 440 -14.26 -29.98 8.17
CA ASP A 440 -12.92 -29.61 8.61
C ASP A 440 -12.78 -29.88 10.11
N SER A 441 -12.00 -30.91 10.48
CA SER A 441 -11.90 -31.37 11.86
C SER A 441 -11.30 -30.34 12.82
N MET A 442 -10.43 -29.45 12.32
CA MET A 442 -9.77 -28.45 13.17
C MET A 442 -10.74 -27.29 13.46
N ASP A 443 -11.37 -26.74 12.42
CA ASP A 443 -12.35 -25.67 12.59
C ASP A 443 -13.55 -26.18 13.40
N LYS A 444 -14.07 -27.37 13.09
CA LYS A 444 -15.17 -27.99 13.86
C LYS A 444 -14.82 -28.13 15.34
N ARG A 445 -13.61 -28.62 15.67
CA ARG A 445 -13.17 -28.78 17.06
C ARG A 445 -13.18 -27.44 17.80
N TYR A 446 -12.68 -26.38 17.17
CA TYR A 446 -12.68 -25.05 17.77
C TYR A 446 -14.09 -24.50 17.97
N ILE A 447 -14.96 -24.68 16.97
CA ILE A 447 -16.37 -24.27 17.05
C ILE A 447 -17.09 -24.97 18.20
N GLU A 448 -16.98 -26.30 18.28
CA GLU A 448 -17.71 -27.11 19.25
C GLU A 448 -17.20 -26.95 20.68
N LYS A 449 -15.89 -26.86 20.87
CA LYS A 449 -15.28 -26.86 22.21
C LYS A 449 -15.09 -25.47 22.81
N GLU A 450 -15.01 -24.44 21.97
CA GLU A 450 -14.76 -23.06 22.41
C GLU A 450 -15.93 -22.15 22.04
N LEU A 451 -16.18 -21.93 20.75
CA LEU A 451 -17.06 -20.84 20.30
C LEU A 451 -18.53 -21.01 20.69
N LYS A 452 -19.05 -22.25 20.74
CA LYS A 452 -20.42 -22.51 21.24
C LYS A 452 -20.61 -22.10 22.70
N THR A 453 -19.59 -22.30 23.54
CA THR A 453 -19.62 -21.91 24.94
C THR A 453 -19.51 -20.40 25.07
N SER A 454 -18.56 -19.78 24.38
CA SER A 454 -18.28 -18.35 24.51
C SER A 454 -19.36 -17.46 23.88
N TYR A 455 -20.06 -17.94 22.86
CA TYR A 455 -21.11 -17.21 22.14
C TYR A 455 -22.40 -18.03 22.06
N PRO A 456 -23.21 -18.08 23.14
CA PRO A 456 -24.39 -18.94 23.21
C PRO A 456 -25.48 -18.59 22.18
N ASN A 457 -25.54 -17.33 21.74
CA ASN A 457 -26.51 -16.84 20.76
C ASN A 457 -25.95 -16.81 19.32
N ALA A 458 -24.80 -17.43 19.07
CA ALA A 458 -24.21 -17.48 17.75
C ALA A 458 -25.07 -18.27 16.75
N VAL A 459 -25.15 -17.77 15.52
CA VAL A 459 -25.78 -18.47 14.39
C VAL A 459 -24.69 -19.20 13.62
N PHE A 460 -24.76 -20.53 13.61
CA PHE A 460 -23.79 -21.38 12.92
C PHE A 460 -24.29 -21.74 11.51
N TYR A 461 -23.61 -21.22 10.48
CA TYR A 461 -23.92 -21.52 9.09
C TYR A 461 -22.94 -22.55 8.54
N GLU A 462 -23.40 -23.79 8.38
CA GLU A 462 -22.57 -24.90 7.96
C GLU A 462 -22.42 -24.99 6.43
N VAL A 463 -21.17 -25.08 5.95
CA VAL A 463 -20.84 -25.29 4.53
C VAL A 463 -19.98 -26.55 4.33
N PRO A 464 -20.61 -27.73 4.30
CA PRO A 464 -19.89 -29.01 4.18
C PRO A 464 -18.96 -29.06 2.96
N TYR A 465 -17.73 -29.50 3.20
CA TYR A 465 -16.65 -29.66 2.21
C TYR A 465 -16.11 -28.36 1.60
N ALA A 466 -16.42 -27.19 2.18
CA ALA A 466 -15.75 -25.95 1.80
C ALA A 466 -14.28 -25.91 2.28
N GLY A 467 -13.92 -26.69 3.30
CA GLY A 467 -12.66 -26.63 4.03
C GLY A 467 -12.46 -25.32 4.81
N HIS A 468 -11.28 -25.16 5.42
CA HIS A 468 -10.93 -23.93 6.15
C HIS A 468 -11.00 -22.63 5.34
N ARG A 469 -10.90 -22.68 4.01
CA ARG A 469 -10.80 -21.48 3.16
C ARG A 469 -12.19 -20.99 2.69
N THR A 470 -13.16 -20.87 3.59
CA THR A 470 -14.56 -20.56 3.25
C THR A 470 -14.75 -19.28 2.43
N ALA A 471 -14.01 -18.20 2.70
CA ALA A 471 -14.11 -16.97 1.89
C ALA A 471 -13.66 -17.18 0.42
N PRO A 472 -12.47 -17.73 0.13
CA PRO A 472 -12.11 -18.15 -1.24
C PRO A 472 -13.12 -19.10 -1.89
N TYR A 473 -13.70 -20.03 -1.14
CA TYR A 473 -14.75 -20.93 -1.66
C TYR A 473 -15.98 -20.15 -2.15
N PHE A 474 -16.53 -19.24 -1.35
CA PHE A 474 -17.65 -18.39 -1.78
C PHE A 474 -17.27 -17.44 -2.93
N GLN A 475 -16.01 -16.98 -2.95
CA GLN A 475 -15.51 -16.12 -4.03
C GLN A 475 -15.52 -16.87 -5.36
N GLN A 476 -15.04 -18.12 -5.38
CA GLN A 476 -15.00 -18.98 -6.56
C GLN A 476 -16.41 -19.36 -7.05
N MET A 477 -17.35 -19.50 -6.12
CA MET A 477 -18.77 -19.70 -6.45
C MET A 477 -19.45 -18.42 -7.00
N GLY A 478 -18.83 -17.25 -6.85
CA GLY A 478 -19.40 -15.96 -7.24
C GLY A 478 -20.39 -15.35 -6.22
N VAL A 479 -20.50 -15.93 -5.01
CA VAL A 479 -21.53 -15.56 -4.02
C VAL A 479 -20.99 -14.83 -2.77
N LEU A 480 -19.66 -14.65 -2.65
CA LEU A 480 -19.08 -13.96 -1.49
C LEU A 480 -19.57 -12.50 -1.34
N LYS A 481 -19.64 -11.75 -2.44
CA LYS A 481 -20.09 -10.35 -2.41
C LYS A 481 -21.58 -10.24 -2.00
N PRO A 482 -22.52 -10.98 -2.63
CA PRO A 482 -23.90 -11.05 -2.15
C PRO A 482 -24.02 -11.44 -0.67
N LEU A 483 -23.30 -12.48 -0.24
CA LEU A 483 -23.31 -12.94 1.15
C LEU A 483 -22.98 -11.82 2.14
N VAL A 484 -21.88 -11.10 1.91
CA VAL A 484 -21.48 -10.03 2.83
C VAL A 484 -22.38 -8.81 2.67
N LYS A 485 -22.91 -8.53 1.47
CA LYS A 485 -23.88 -7.44 1.27
C LYS A 485 -25.16 -7.67 2.08
N HIS A 486 -25.74 -8.86 2.03
CA HIS A 486 -26.93 -9.20 2.85
C HIS A 486 -26.66 -8.96 4.33
N PHE A 487 -25.50 -9.40 4.84
CA PHE A 487 -25.10 -9.12 6.22
C PHE A 487 -24.99 -7.62 6.52
N LEU A 488 -24.38 -6.84 5.63
CA LEU A 488 -24.26 -5.39 5.79
C LEU A 488 -25.61 -4.67 5.70
N ASP A 489 -26.57 -5.20 4.95
CA ASP A 489 -27.90 -4.64 4.78
C ASP A 489 -28.90 -5.16 5.83
N GLN A 490 -28.45 -6.00 6.78
CA GLN A 490 -29.29 -6.66 7.81
C GLN A 490 -30.37 -7.57 7.21
N GLU A 491 -30.10 -8.12 6.03
CA GLU A 491 -30.95 -9.11 5.38
C GLU A 491 -30.56 -10.52 5.84
N GLU A 492 -31.49 -11.47 5.69
CA GLU A 492 -31.19 -12.87 5.95
C GLU A 492 -30.06 -13.36 5.04
N ILE A 493 -29.16 -14.17 5.60
CA ILE A 493 -28.05 -14.77 4.85
C ILE A 493 -28.63 -15.70 3.77
N PRO A 494 -28.33 -15.46 2.48
CA PRO A 494 -29.01 -16.15 1.40
C PRO A 494 -28.58 -17.61 1.35
N GLN A 495 -29.57 -18.49 1.18
CA GLN A 495 -29.30 -19.85 0.73
C GLN A 495 -28.85 -19.78 -0.74
N PHE A 496 -27.63 -20.21 -1.01
CA PHE A 496 -27.08 -20.22 -2.36
C PHE A 496 -27.32 -21.57 -3.04
N ASP A 497 -27.47 -21.53 -4.36
CA ASP A 497 -27.59 -22.74 -5.18
C ASP A 497 -26.35 -23.65 -4.97
N ARG A 498 -26.61 -24.88 -4.51
CA ARG A 498 -25.58 -25.89 -4.25
C ARG A 498 -24.88 -26.34 -5.53
N SER A 499 -25.48 -26.17 -6.70
CA SER A 499 -24.84 -26.46 -7.99
C SER A 499 -23.58 -25.61 -8.21
N LEU A 500 -23.55 -24.38 -7.65
CA LEU A 500 -22.42 -23.46 -7.79
C LEU A 500 -21.15 -23.95 -7.12
N ARG A 501 -21.24 -24.92 -6.19
CA ARG A 501 -20.07 -25.51 -5.51
C ARG A 501 -19.08 -26.13 -6.49
N TRP A 502 -19.57 -26.63 -7.62
CA TRP A 502 -18.73 -27.21 -8.68
C TRP A 502 -17.87 -26.17 -9.40
N LYS A 503 -18.14 -24.86 -9.25
CA LYS A 503 -17.28 -23.77 -9.75
C LYS A 503 -16.09 -23.49 -8.83
N SER A 504 -16.02 -24.11 -7.66
CA SER A 504 -14.92 -23.94 -6.71
C SER A 504 -13.91 -25.07 -6.82
N HIS A 505 -12.74 -24.77 -7.39
CA HIS A 505 -11.61 -25.72 -7.41
C HIS A 505 -11.23 -26.15 -5.98
N GLN A 506 -11.43 -25.27 -4.99
CA GLN A 506 -11.24 -25.61 -3.59
C GLN A 506 -12.22 -26.67 -3.09
N TYR A 507 -13.51 -26.54 -3.38
CA TYR A 507 -14.52 -27.53 -3.00
C TYR A 507 -14.18 -28.90 -3.59
N LEU A 508 -13.87 -28.93 -4.89
CA LEU A 508 -13.48 -30.15 -5.60
C LEU A 508 -12.26 -30.81 -4.94
N ARG A 509 -11.25 -29.99 -4.62
CA ARG A 509 -10.05 -30.47 -3.93
C ARG A 509 -10.33 -31.01 -2.53
N VAL A 510 -11.14 -30.32 -1.72
CA VAL A 510 -11.49 -30.77 -0.36
C VAL A 510 -12.29 -32.08 -0.42
N LEU A 511 -13.28 -32.16 -1.31
CA LEU A 511 -14.05 -33.37 -1.54
C LEU A 511 -13.16 -34.53 -2.04
N GLY A 512 -12.24 -34.25 -2.97
CA GLY A 512 -11.28 -35.23 -3.48
C GLY A 512 -10.33 -35.75 -2.41
N GLN A 513 -9.87 -34.89 -1.49
CA GLN A 513 -9.09 -35.31 -0.32
C GLN A 513 -9.89 -36.26 0.59
N VAL A 514 -11.19 -36.01 0.79
CA VAL A 514 -12.06 -36.91 1.55
C VAL A 514 -12.23 -38.25 0.82
N CYS A 515 -12.42 -38.24 -0.51
CA CYS A 515 -12.45 -39.46 -1.33
C CYS A 515 -11.15 -40.27 -1.19
N LEU A 516 -9.99 -39.61 -1.26
CA LEU A 516 -8.68 -40.27 -1.15
C LEU A 516 -8.48 -40.92 0.23
N LYS A 517 -8.89 -40.24 1.31
CA LYS A 517 -8.85 -40.79 2.68
C LYS A 517 -9.76 -42.02 2.85
N ARG A 518 -10.84 -42.10 2.08
CA ARG A 518 -11.77 -43.24 2.05
C ARG A 518 -11.41 -44.28 0.98
N ASN A 519 -10.18 -44.25 0.46
CA ASN A 519 -9.67 -45.14 -0.59
C ASN A 519 -10.50 -45.14 -1.89
N LYS A 520 -11.27 -44.08 -2.14
CA LYS A 520 -11.99 -43.86 -3.42
C LYS A 520 -11.06 -43.17 -4.41
N ASN A 521 -9.96 -43.82 -4.78
CA ASN A 521 -8.84 -43.20 -5.48
C ASN A 521 -9.22 -42.68 -6.89
N ARG A 522 -10.07 -43.42 -7.64
CA ARG A 522 -10.58 -42.96 -8.95
C ARG A 522 -11.38 -41.65 -8.85
N TRP A 523 -12.22 -41.52 -7.82
CA TRP A 523 -12.99 -40.30 -7.59
C TRP A 523 -12.09 -39.14 -7.14
N ALA A 524 -11.12 -39.42 -6.27
CA ALA A 524 -10.13 -38.43 -5.86
C ALA A 524 -9.33 -37.88 -7.04
N LEU A 525 -8.90 -38.75 -7.95
CA LEU A 525 -8.21 -38.37 -9.18
C LEU A 525 -9.10 -37.48 -10.05
N LYS A 526 -10.34 -37.91 -10.34
CA LYS A 526 -11.25 -37.11 -11.18
C LYS A 526 -11.56 -35.74 -10.59
N LEU A 527 -11.76 -35.65 -9.27
CA LEU A 527 -12.00 -34.38 -8.59
C LEU A 527 -10.76 -33.47 -8.60
N ALA A 528 -9.56 -34.04 -8.50
CA ALA A 528 -8.32 -33.29 -8.63
C ALA A 528 -8.14 -32.73 -10.05
N GLU A 529 -8.49 -33.49 -11.08
CA GLU A 529 -8.47 -33.05 -12.47
C GLU A 529 -9.47 -31.92 -12.73
N LEU A 530 -10.72 -32.07 -12.28
CA LEU A 530 -11.71 -31.00 -12.39
C LEU A 530 -11.28 -29.73 -11.63
N ALA A 531 -10.61 -29.87 -10.49
CA ALA A 531 -10.04 -28.72 -9.79
C ALA A 531 -8.94 -28.01 -10.61
N LEU A 532 -8.09 -28.77 -11.30
CA LEU A 532 -7.03 -28.24 -12.16
C LEU A 532 -7.53 -27.68 -13.49
N GLU A 533 -8.68 -28.15 -13.99
CA GLU A 533 -9.38 -27.53 -15.12
C GLU A 533 -9.85 -26.11 -14.76
N LEU A 534 -10.28 -25.90 -13.52
CA LEU A 534 -10.69 -24.58 -13.02
C LEU A 534 -9.51 -23.68 -12.65
N ASP A 535 -8.45 -24.24 -12.07
CA ASP A 535 -7.21 -23.53 -11.74
C ASP A 535 -5.98 -24.45 -11.91
N PRO A 536 -5.28 -24.39 -13.06
CA PRO A 536 -4.10 -25.20 -13.33
C PRO A 536 -2.94 -24.97 -12.34
N HIS A 537 -2.95 -23.82 -11.63
CA HIS A 537 -1.90 -23.43 -10.69
C HIS A 537 -2.21 -23.83 -9.24
N ASP A 538 -3.33 -24.51 -8.93
CA ASP A 538 -3.59 -25.01 -7.58
C ASP A 538 -2.63 -26.15 -7.21
N ILE A 539 -1.50 -25.80 -6.60
CA ILE A 539 -0.46 -26.72 -6.12
C ILE A 539 -1.05 -27.82 -5.22
N ARG A 540 -2.10 -27.52 -4.44
CA ARG A 540 -2.71 -28.51 -3.54
C ARG A 540 -3.57 -29.52 -4.33
N ALA A 541 -4.13 -29.12 -5.47
CA ALA A 541 -4.84 -30.01 -6.38
C ALA A 541 -3.85 -30.88 -7.17
N GLN A 542 -2.72 -30.32 -7.60
CA GLN A 542 -1.63 -31.08 -8.23
C GLN A 542 -1.11 -32.20 -7.31
N ARG A 543 -0.85 -31.88 -6.03
CA ARG A 543 -0.46 -32.88 -5.03
C ARG A 543 -1.54 -33.94 -4.79
N LEU A 544 -2.82 -33.54 -4.77
CA LEU A 544 -3.93 -34.49 -4.63
C LEU A 544 -3.96 -35.46 -5.82
N LYS A 545 -3.78 -34.97 -7.05
CA LYS A 545 -3.70 -35.78 -8.27
C LYS A 545 -2.56 -36.79 -8.19
N GLN A 546 -1.36 -36.36 -7.84
CA GLN A 546 -0.19 -37.22 -7.66
C GLN A 546 -0.45 -38.33 -6.63
N ASN A 547 -0.98 -37.98 -5.45
CA ASN A 547 -1.28 -38.96 -4.42
C ASN A 547 -2.36 -39.97 -4.83
N ALA A 548 -3.36 -39.54 -5.61
CA ALA A 548 -4.40 -40.42 -6.11
C ALA A 548 -3.87 -41.40 -7.18
N LEU A 549 -2.99 -40.93 -8.08
CA LEU A 549 -2.32 -41.77 -9.07
C LEU A 549 -1.43 -42.82 -8.42
N SER A 550 -0.56 -42.41 -7.48
CA SER A 550 0.33 -43.32 -6.77
C SER A 550 -0.44 -44.45 -6.05
N LYS A 551 -1.59 -44.14 -5.42
CA LYS A 551 -2.43 -45.17 -4.81
C LYS A 551 -3.08 -46.12 -5.83
N LEU A 552 -3.42 -45.63 -7.04
CA LEU A 552 -4.00 -46.47 -8.10
C LEU A 552 -2.94 -47.39 -8.71
N GLU A 553 -1.73 -46.88 -8.94
CA GLU A 553 -0.58 -47.66 -9.42
C GLU A 553 -0.21 -48.77 -8.44
N HIS A 554 -0.13 -48.46 -7.14
CA HIS A 554 0.13 -49.49 -6.12
C HIS A 554 -0.96 -50.58 -6.11
N MET A 555 -2.24 -50.23 -6.30
CA MET A 555 -3.32 -51.22 -6.38
C MET A 555 -3.17 -52.14 -7.59
N LEU A 556 -2.67 -51.63 -8.73
CA LEU A 556 -2.43 -52.42 -9.94
C LEU A 556 -1.22 -53.36 -9.82
N ILE A 557 -0.25 -53.04 -8.96
CA ILE A 557 0.96 -53.84 -8.72
C ILE A 557 0.71 -54.95 -7.68
N THR A 558 -0.21 -54.73 -6.74
CA THR A 558 -0.54 -55.69 -5.67
C THR A 558 -1.71 -56.63 -5.97
N LEU A 559 -2.38 -56.45 -7.11
CA LEU A 559 -3.38 -57.35 -7.67
C LEU A 559 -2.68 -58.28 -8.67
#